data_AF-A0A960MMB8-F1
#
_entry.id   AF-A0A960MMB8-F1
#
_cell.length_a   1.000
_cell.length_b   1.000
_cell.length_c   1.000
_cell.angle_alpha   90.00
_cell.angle_beta   90.00
_cell.angle_gamma   90.00
#
_symmetry.space_group_name_H-M   'P 1'
#
loop_
_entity.id
_entity.type
_entity.pdbx_description
1 polymer ?
#
loop_
_entity_poly.entity_id
_entity_poly.type
_entity_poly.pdbx_seq_one_letter_code
_entity_poly.pdbx_strand_id
1 'polypeptide(L)' 'MLKKLDSLAVLFLVLGGLVWGVYGLYRVNVIEYIFDQLWLIRILYVLFGIALICHLVSCRKDMKKKRTKR' A
#
# COMPACT_ATOMS: atom_id res chain seq x y z
N MET A 1 1.22 13.60 20.71
CA MET A 1 0.68 13.97 19.37
C MET A 1 0.97 12.96 18.25
N LEU A 2 1.85 11.95 18.43
CA LEU A 2 2.16 10.95 17.37
C LEU A 2 1.03 9.97 17.00
N LYS A 3 0.11 9.62 17.91
CA LYS A 3 -0.90 8.58 17.68
C LYS A 3 -1.85 8.85 16.49
N LYS A 4 -2.13 10.13 16.20
CA LYS A 4 -3.04 10.51 15.10
C LYS A 4 -2.38 10.35 13.73
N LEU A 5 -1.08 10.68 13.61
CA LEU A 5 -0.34 10.48 12.37
C LEU A 5 -0.10 8.99 12.10
N ASP A 6 0.17 8.20 13.14
CA ASP A 6 0.29 6.74 13.00
C ASP A 6 -1.01 6.13 12.47
N SER A 7 -2.16 6.54 13.03
CA SER A 7 -3.45 6.06 12.58
C SER A 7 -3.78 6.48 11.14
N LEU A 8 -3.41 7.69 10.75
CA LEU A 8 -3.60 8.18 9.39
C LEU A 8 -2.66 7.50 8.40
N ALA A 9 -1.40 7.23 8.81
CA ALA A 9 -0.44 6.49 8.02
C ALA A 9 -0.91 5.05 7.77
N VAL A 10 -1.42 4.37 8.79
CA VAL A 10 -2.02 3.03 8.65
C VAL A 10 -3.25 3.07 7.74
N LEU A 11 -4.09 4.10 7.84
CA LEU A 11 -5.27 4.25 6.98
C LEU A 11 -4.86 4.42 5.51
N PHE A 12 -3.92 5.31 5.21
CA PHE A 12 -3.39 5.50 3.86
C PHE A 12 -2.72 4.24 3.32
N LEU A 13 -2.08 3.48 4.19
CA LEU A 13 -1.45 2.22 3.82
C LEU A 13 -2.47 1.13 3.47
N VAL A 14 -3.53 1.01 4.27
CA VAL A 14 -4.64 0.09 4.02
C VAL A 14 -5.35 0.48 2.73
N LEU A 15 -5.63 1.76 2.52
CA LEU A 15 -6.24 2.27 1.29
C LEU A 15 -5.36 2.00 0.06
N GLY A 16 -4.06 2.28 0.13
CA GLY A 16 -3.13 2.00 -0.96
C GLY A 16 -3.01 0.51 -1.28
N GLY A 17 -2.97 -0.34 -0.26
CA GLY A 17 -2.97 -1.79 -0.41
C GLY A 17 -4.29 -2.36 -0.94
N LEU A 18 -5.43 -1.79 -0.54
CA LEU A 18 -6.74 -2.21 -0.99
C LEU A 18 -6.95 -1.87 -2.47
N VAL A 19 -6.59 -0.65 -2.90
CA VAL A 19 -6.66 -0.22 -4.32
C VAL A 19 -5.78 -1.11 -5.21
N TRP A 20 -4.58 -1.45 -4.73
CA TRP A 20 -3.67 -2.34 -5.46
C TRP A 20 -4.15 -3.80 -5.46
N GLY A 21 -4.68 -4.28 -4.33
CA GLY A 21 -5.24 -5.64 -4.20
C GLY A 21 -6.44 -5.85 -5.11
N VAL A 22 -7.34 -4.87 -5.20
CA VAL A 22 -8.50 -4.90 -6.10
C VAL A 22 -8.06 -4.94 -7.57
N TYR A 23 -7.03 -4.18 -7.95
CA TYR A 23 -6.46 -4.25 -9.30
C TYR A 23 -5.78 -5.60 -9.59
N GLY A 24 -5.02 -6.14 -8.64
CA GLY A 24 -4.36 -7.43 -8.80
C GLY A 24 -5.35 -8.61 -8.93
N LEU A 25 -6.44 -8.57 -8.15
CA LEU A 25 -7.45 -9.64 -8.09
C LEU A 25 -8.49 -9.54 -9.20
N TYR A 26 -9.01 -8.34 -9.46
CA TYR A 26 -10.14 -8.13 -10.36
C TYR A 26 -9.74 -7.42 -11.67
N ARG A 27 -8.49 -6.96 -11.82
CA ARG A 27 -8.05 -6.09 -12.94
C ARG A 27 -8.96 -4.87 -13.14
N VAL A 28 -9.59 -4.41 -12.05
CA VAL A 28 -10.46 -3.23 -12.06
C VAL A 28 -9.59 -2.00 -11.79
N ASN A 29 -9.58 -1.10 -12.76
CA ASN A 29 -8.75 0.09 -12.75
C ASN A 29 -9.51 1.22 -12.05
N VAL A 30 -9.55 1.20 -10.72
CA VAL A 30 -10.25 2.22 -9.91
C VAL A 30 -9.72 3.63 -10.21
N ILE A 31 -8.42 3.73 -10.51
CA ILE A 31 -7.76 4.99 -10.86
C ILE A 31 -8.17 5.46 -12.26
N GLU A 32 -8.38 4.54 -13.20
CA GLU A 32 -8.87 4.84 -14.55
C GLU A 32 -10.33 5.33 -14.53
N TYR A 33 -11.10 4.87 -13.54
CA TYR A 33 -12.46 5.38 -13.30
C TYR A 33 -12.48 6.84 -12.80
N ILE A 34 -11.38 7.34 -12.23
CA ILE A 34 -11.26 8.71 -11.68
C ILE A 34 -10.42 9.61 -12.60
N PHE A 35 -9.45 9.05 -13.30
CA PHE A 35 -8.51 9.75 -14.18
C PHE A 35 -8.47 9.08 -15.56
N ASP A 36 -8.70 9.84 -16.62
CA ASP A 36 -8.70 9.35 -18.01
C ASP A 36 -7.27 9.21 -18.61
N GLN A 37 -6.22 9.40 -17.80
CA GLN A 37 -4.82 9.43 -18.25
C GLN A 37 -4.08 8.11 -18.00
N LEU A 38 -3.99 7.27 -19.03
CA LEU A 38 -3.33 5.94 -19.04
C LEU A 38 -1.89 5.92 -18.50
N TRP A 39 -1.11 6.96 -18.78
CA TRP A 39 0.29 7.05 -18.35
C TRP A 39 0.41 7.32 -16.84
N LEU A 40 -0.44 8.20 -16.31
CA LEU A 40 -0.50 8.53 -14.89
C LEU A 40 -0.99 7.35 -14.06
N ILE A 41 -1.98 6.60 -14.57
CA ILE A 41 -2.51 5.40 -13.92
C ILE A 41 -1.39 4.37 -13.71
N ARG A 42 -0.58 4.09 -14.73
CA ARG A 42 0.55 3.15 -14.63
C ARG A 42 1.56 3.57 -13.56
N ILE A 43 1.92 4.85 -13.50
CA ILE A 43 2.86 5.38 -12.52
C ILE A 43 2.30 5.23 -11.10
N LEU A 44 1.03 5.60 -10.88
CA LEU A 44 0.38 5.42 -9.58
C LEU A 44 0.35 3.95 -9.16
N TYR A 45 0.03 3.04 -10.08
CA TYR A 45 0.01 1.60 -9.79
C TYR A 45 1.36 1.04 -9.36
N VAL A 46 2.43 1.44 -10.06
CA VAL A 46 3.80 1.04 -9.70
C VAL A 46 4.17 1.62 -8.34
N LEU A 47 3.81 2.88 -8.07
CA LEU A 47 4.11 3.55 -6.81
C LEU A 47 3.37 2.91 -5.61
N PHE A 48 2.07 2.62 -5.77
CA PHE A 48 1.29 1.91 -4.74
C PHE A 48 1.79 0.48 -4.50
N GLY A 49 2.17 -0.24 -5.57
CA GLY A 49 2.74 -1.58 -5.47
C GLY A 49 4.06 -1.61 -4.70
N ILE A 50 4.98 -0.71 -5.03
CA ILE A 50 6.27 -0.59 -4.33
C ILE A 50 6.06 -0.18 -2.87
N ALA A 51 5.16 0.77 -2.59
CA ALA A 51 4.85 1.18 -1.23
C ALA A 51 4.31 0.02 -0.36
N LEU A 52 3.42 -0.79 -0.92
CA LEU A 52 2.89 -1.98 -0.24
C LEU A 52 3.99 -3.00 0.05
N ILE A 53 4.84 -3.31 -0.93
CA ILE A 53 5.96 -4.25 -0.78
C ILE A 53 6.93 -3.75 0.29
N CYS A 54 7.30 -2.47 0.27
CA CYS A 54 8.15 -1.85 1.27
C CYS A 54 7.57 -1.98 2.69
N HIS A 55 6.26 -1.75 2.85
CA HIS A 55 5.61 -1.91 4.15
C HIS A 55 5.52 -3.37 4.59
N LEU A 56 5.17 -4.28 3.69
CA LEU A 56 5.17 -5.73 3.97
C LEU A 56 6.56 -6.18 4.44
N VAL A 57 7.62 -5.73 3.79
CA VAL A 57 9.01 -6.01 4.16
C VAL A 57 9.37 -5.41 5.53
N SER A 58 8.95 -4.18 5.83
CA SER A 58 9.12 -3.58 7.16
C SER A 58 8.35 -4.33 8.25
N CYS A 59 7.10 -4.71 8.01
CA CYS A 59 6.33 -5.58 8.91
C CYS A 59 7.04 -6.93 9.14
N ARG A 60 7.64 -7.53 8.10
CA ARG A 60 8.41 -8.77 8.25
C ARG A 60 9.67 -8.59 9.09
N LYS A 61 10.33 -7.42 9.02
CA LYS A 61 11.47 -7.09 9.90
C LYS A 61 11.04 -7.01 11.37
N ASP A 62 9.90 -6.39 11.67
CA ASP A 62 9.38 -6.33 13.04
C ASP A 62 8.98 -7.71 13.59
N MET A 63 8.38 -8.56 12.76
CA MET A 63 8.05 -9.93 13.14
C MET A 63 9.29 -10.79 13.37
N LYS A 64 10.37 -10.60 12.59
CA LYS A 64 11.67 -11.24 12.87
C LYS A 64 12.30 -10.74 14.18
N LYS A 65 12.24 -9.43 14.44
CA LYS A 65 12.80 -8.83 15.66
C LYS A 65 12.10 -9.31 16.93
N LYS A 66 10.79 -9.58 16.87
CA LYS A 66 10.04 -10.22 17.97
C LYS A 66 10.33 -11.71 18.16
N ARG A 67 10.78 -12.42 17.11
CA ARG A 67 11.03 -13.88 17.16
C ARG A 67 12.42 -14.25 17.70
N THR A 68 13.42 -13.38 17.54
CA THR A 68 14.80 -13.59 18.05
C THR A 68 14.98 -13.15 19.51
N LYS A 69 13.97 -12.54 20.12
CA LYS A 69 13.97 -12.12 21.53
C LYS A 69 13.18 -13.05 22.47
N ARG A 70 12.73 -14.20 21.97
CA ARG A 70 12.21 -15.31 22.79
C ARG A 70 13.26 -16.38 22.91
#